data_AF-A0ABD1Q598-F1
#
_entry.id   AF-A0ABD1Q598-F1
#
_cell.length_a   1.000
_cell.length_b   1.000
_cell.length_c   1.000
_cell.angle_alpha   90.00
_cell.angle_beta   90.00
_cell.angle_gamma   90.00
#
_symmetry.space_group_name_H-M   'P 1'
#
loop_
_entity.id
_entity.type
_entity.pdbx_description
1 polymer ?
#
loop_
_entity_poly.entity_id
_entity_poly.type
_entity_poly.pdbx_seq_one_letter_code
_entity_poly.pdbx_strand_id
1 'polypeptide(L)'
;MSAGFFILTGFIVWFIEHPTNEDFQGSVAWQIGTIVWFAASSLVYAHREKLRSNLSRFVVGVWFFIVLILTSSYTANLSSLLTVERIRLTKNDYIGYSANSVVKGLIVNNLNFQDNRLKSYKTPEEYDRALRQGSKNGGVDAIIEEIPYLKLFLAVYPHDYTMIDSSETTNGFGFAFPKGSPLVQEMSSEIAKLREEGILLETQKKWFRSQSSPLSHDTEPPTIKTLDINSFSRLFLIYAICELVALLLFLLFLLREKTSIKNYIIRKLAGGKLVSIFRYLFPRMANTIGGTNTR
;
A
#
# COMPACT_ATOMS: atom_id res chain seq x y z
N MET A 1 -0.53 -7.07 -19.27
CA MET A 1 0.49 -6.52 -20.18
C MET A 1 1.90 -6.48 -19.59
N SER A 2 2.09 -6.10 -18.32
CA SER A 2 3.45 -6.00 -17.73
C SER A 2 4.24 -7.33 -17.69
N ALA A 3 3.61 -8.46 -17.30
CA ALA A 3 4.26 -9.78 -17.22
C ALA A 3 4.93 -10.26 -18.52
N GLY A 4 4.40 -9.88 -19.69
CA GLY A 4 4.99 -10.26 -20.98
C GLY A 4 6.33 -9.57 -21.24
N PHE A 5 6.48 -8.31 -20.81
CA PHE A 5 7.74 -7.58 -20.93
C PHE A 5 8.82 -8.11 -19.99
N PHE A 6 8.45 -8.65 -18.81
CA PHE A 6 9.40 -9.33 -17.91
C PHE A 6 10.02 -10.56 -18.56
N ILE A 7 9.18 -11.41 -19.16
CA ILE A 7 9.63 -12.62 -19.85
C ILE A 7 10.48 -12.27 -21.07
N LEU A 8 10.08 -11.22 -21.82
CA LEU A 8 10.82 -10.75 -22.99
C LEU A 8 12.21 -10.20 -22.60
N THR A 9 12.31 -9.37 -21.55
CA THR A 9 13.59 -8.83 -21.10
C THR A 9 14.53 -9.94 -20.60
N GLY A 10 14.00 -10.91 -19.83
CA GLY A 10 14.78 -12.09 -19.42
C GLY A 10 15.28 -12.92 -20.61
N PHE A 11 14.44 -13.09 -21.63
CA PHE A 11 14.82 -13.78 -22.87
C PHE A 11 15.88 -13.03 -23.67
N ILE A 12 15.76 -11.70 -23.81
CA ILE A 12 16.75 -10.86 -24.53
C ILE A 12 18.11 -10.91 -23.83
N VAL A 13 18.14 -10.80 -22.50
CA VAL A 13 19.40 -10.89 -21.75
C VAL A 13 20.02 -12.28 -21.87
N TRP A 14 19.21 -13.33 -21.75
CA TRP A 14 19.67 -14.69 -22.00
C TRP A 14 20.24 -14.85 -23.41
N PHE A 15 19.57 -14.35 -24.45
CA PHE A 15 20.05 -14.44 -25.83
C PHE A 15 21.42 -13.75 -26.03
N ILE A 16 21.66 -12.62 -25.35
CA ILE A 16 22.92 -11.86 -25.43
C ILE A 16 24.05 -12.54 -24.62
N GLU A 17 23.75 -13.06 -23.43
CA GLU A 17 24.76 -13.61 -22.51
C GLU A 17 25.04 -15.11 -22.76
N HIS A 18 24.08 -15.88 -23.26
CA HIS A 18 24.20 -17.31 -23.55
C HIS A 18 25.48 -17.70 -24.32
N PRO A 19 25.90 -16.99 -25.40
CA PRO A 19 27.11 -17.38 -26.14
C PRO A 19 28.43 -17.10 -25.40
N THR A 20 28.47 -16.22 -24.40
CA THR A 20 29.72 -15.71 -23.81
C THR A 20 29.84 -15.88 -22.28
N ASN A 21 28.75 -16.27 -21.62
CA ASN A 21 28.66 -16.37 -20.18
C ASN A 21 28.28 -17.78 -19.75
N GLU A 22 29.18 -18.46 -19.03
CA GLU A 22 28.98 -19.81 -18.52
C GLU A 22 27.85 -19.89 -17.49
N ASP A 23 27.56 -18.79 -16.77
CA ASP A 23 26.46 -18.71 -15.79
C ASP A 23 25.08 -18.90 -16.43
N PHE A 24 24.95 -18.59 -17.74
CA PHE A 24 23.72 -18.72 -18.53
C PHE A 24 23.68 -20.00 -19.38
N GLN A 25 24.69 -20.88 -19.25
CA GLN A 25 24.80 -22.15 -19.96
C GLN A 25 24.41 -23.33 -19.04
N GLY A 26 23.89 -24.41 -19.61
CA GLY A 26 23.46 -25.58 -18.83
C GLY A 26 22.36 -26.40 -19.51
N SER A 27 21.67 -27.24 -18.75
CA SER A 27 20.51 -27.99 -19.24
C SER A 27 19.34 -27.05 -19.58
N VAL A 28 18.45 -27.46 -20.49
CA VAL A 28 17.28 -26.63 -20.91
C VAL A 28 16.41 -26.22 -19.71
N ALA A 29 16.26 -27.09 -18.71
CA ALA A 29 15.53 -26.78 -17.48
C ALA A 29 16.26 -25.74 -16.60
N TRP A 30 17.59 -25.80 -16.55
CA TRP A 30 18.42 -24.80 -15.86
C TRP A 30 18.30 -23.43 -16.52
N GLN A 31 18.39 -23.37 -17.85
CA GLN A 31 18.30 -22.12 -18.61
C GLN A 31 16.95 -21.42 -18.44
N ILE A 32 15.85 -22.17 -18.47
CA ILE A 32 14.51 -21.61 -18.20
C ILE A 32 14.42 -21.10 -16.76
N GLY A 33 15.00 -21.83 -15.80
CA GLY A 33 15.09 -21.41 -14.40
C GLY A 33 15.87 -20.10 -14.23
N THR A 34 17.02 -19.97 -14.89
CA THR A 34 17.86 -18.77 -14.89
C THR A 34 17.12 -17.58 -15.50
N ILE A 35 16.41 -17.74 -16.63
CA ILE A 35 15.62 -16.66 -17.24
C ILE A 35 14.52 -16.15 -16.30
N VAL A 36 13.77 -17.07 -15.70
CA VAL A 36 12.66 -16.73 -14.79
C VAL A 36 13.19 -16.10 -13.50
N TRP A 37 14.27 -16.64 -12.95
CA TRP A 37 14.91 -16.11 -11.75
C TRP A 37 15.54 -14.74 -11.99
N PHE A 38 16.27 -14.56 -13.08
CA PHE A 38 16.84 -13.28 -13.51
C PHE A 38 15.76 -12.21 -13.65
N ALA A 39 14.65 -12.54 -14.31
CA ALA A 39 13.52 -11.63 -14.48
C ALA A 39 12.87 -11.27 -13.13
N ALA A 40 12.69 -12.22 -12.22
CA ALA A 40 12.16 -11.99 -10.87
C ALA A 40 13.11 -11.13 -10.01
N SER A 41 14.41 -11.44 -10.05
CA SER A 41 15.48 -10.70 -9.38
C SER A 41 15.59 -9.24 -9.83
N SER A 42 15.27 -8.96 -11.10
CA SER A 42 15.29 -7.60 -11.65
C SER A 42 14.24 -6.67 -11.01
N LEU A 43 13.13 -7.23 -10.51
CA LEU A 43 12.04 -6.48 -9.89
C LEU A 43 12.38 -6.04 -8.46
N VAL A 44 13.22 -6.80 -7.76
CA VAL A 44 13.57 -6.61 -6.33
C VAL A 44 14.98 -6.05 -6.17
N TYR A 45 15.63 -5.60 -7.26
CA TYR A 45 17.04 -5.16 -7.27
C TYR A 45 18.04 -6.22 -6.76
N ALA A 46 17.66 -7.50 -6.75
CA ALA A 46 18.43 -8.59 -6.16
C ALA A 46 19.19 -9.35 -7.26
N HIS A 47 20.18 -8.70 -7.88
CA HIS A 47 20.92 -9.30 -8.98
C HIS A 47 22.15 -10.10 -8.51
N ARG A 48 22.15 -11.41 -8.79
CA ARG A 48 23.25 -12.33 -8.42
C ARG A 48 24.22 -12.61 -9.57
N GLU A 49 23.78 -12.50 -10.81
CA GLU A 49 24.55 -12.88 -12.00
C GLU A 49 25.37 -11.71 -12.55
N LYS A 50 26.65 -11.96 -12.87
CA LYS A 50 27.53 -10.92 -13.41
C LYS A 50 27.36 -10.86 -14.92
N LEU A 51 26.78 -9.77 -15.41
CA LEU A 51 26.65 -9.49 -16.84
C LEU A 51 28.02 -9.18 -17.46
N ARG A 52 28.41 -9.92 -18.49
CA ARG A 52 29.69 -9.73 -19.20
C ARG A 52 29.57 -8.77 -20.38
N SER A 53 28.45 -8.78 -21.09
CA SER A 53 28.23 -7.94 -22.28
C SER A 53 27.89 -6.49 -21.91
N ASN A 54 28.46 -5.52 -22.62
CA ASN A 54 28.05 -4.12 -22.48
C ASN A 54 26.61 -3.89 -22.98
N LEU A 55 26.14 -4.71 -23.92
CA LEU A 55 24.79 -4.61 -24.49
C LEU A 55 23.73 -5.10 -23.50
N SER A 56 24.00 -6.18 -22.76
CA SER A 56 23.08 -6.68 -21.72
C SER A 56 22.98 -5.70 -20.55
N ARG A 57 24.11 -5.06 -20.16
CA ARG A 57 24.12 -3.99 -19.14
C ARG A 57 23.28 -2.79 -19.55
N PHE A 58 23.32 -2.40 -20.83
CA PHE A 58 22.46 -1.32 -21.35
C PHE A 58 20.98 -1.70 -21.29
N VAL A 59 20.62 -2.90 -21.77
CA VAL A 59 19.23 -3.41 -21.72
C VAL A 59 18.71 -3.45 -20.28
N VAL A 60 19.51 -3.96 -19.35
CA VAL A 60 19.16 -4.03 -17.92
C VAL A 60 19.07 -2.65 -17.28
N GLY A 61 19.94 -1.70 -17.67
CA GLY A 61 19.87 -0.32 -17.20
C GLY A 61 18.58 0.39 -17.61
N VAL A 62 18.18 0.28 -18.88
CA VAL A 62 16.89 0.81 -19.38
C VAL A 62 15.72 0.14 -18.66
N TRP A 63 15.79 -1.17 -18.47
CA TRP A 63 14.78 -1.93 -17.75
C TRP A 63 14.61 -1.48 -16.30
N PHE A 64 15.72 -1.26 -15.56
CA PHE A 64 15.66 -0.75 -14.20
C PHE A 64 15.03 0.63 -14.11
N PHE A 65 15.28 1.50 -15.09
CA PHE A 65 14.62 2.80 -15.15
C PHE A 65 13.09 2.68 -15.29
N ILE A 66 12.61 1.75 -16.12
CA ILE A 66 11.18 1.47 -16.27
C ILE A 66 10.59 0.92 -14.97
N VAL A 67 11.26 -0.05 -14.33
CA VAL A 67 10.83 -0.63 -13.04
C VAL A 67 10.79 0.43 -11.93
N LEU A 68 11.76 1.36 -11.91
CA LEU A 68 11.76 2.49 -10.97
C LEU A 68 10.50 3.35 -11.14
N ILE A 69 10.17 3.73 -12.38
CA ILE A 69 8.98 4.55 -12.67
C ILE A 69 7.71 3.79 -12.28
N LEU A 70 7.61 2.50 -12.62
CA LEU A 70 6.44 1.69 -12.32
C LEU A 70 6.23 1.56 -10.80
N THR A 71 7.30 1.28 -10.05
CA THR A 71 7.25 1.15 -8.59
C THR A 71 6.92 2.48 -7.92
N SER A 72 7.49 3.58 -8.43
CA SER A 72 7.22 4.93 -7.94
C SER A 72 5.76 5.33 -8.21
N SER A 73 5.24 5.06 -9.40
CA SER A 73 3.85 5.33 -9.77
C SER A 73 2.88 4.47 -8.97
N TYR A 74 3.18 3.19 -8.76
CA TYR A 74 2.37 2.32 -7.91
C TYR A 74 2.35 2.80 -6.46
N THR A 75 3.51 3.16 -5.91
CA THR A 75 3.63 3.71 -4.55
C THR A 75 2.89 5.04 -4.42
N ALA A 76 3.01 5.92 -5.42
CA ALA A 76 2.30 7.20 -5.45
C ALA A 76 0.77 7.01 -5.55
N ASN A 77 0.31 6.09 -6.38
CA ASN A 77 -1.11 5.79 -6.53
C ASN A 77 -1.68 5.13 -5.27
N LEU A 78 -0.95 4.18 -4.68
CA LEU A 78 -1.32 3.57 -3.40
C LEU A 78 -1.36 4.61 -2.27
N SER A 79 -0.36 5.49 -2.20
CA SER A 79 -0.31 6.60 -1.24
C SER A 79 -1.46 7.58 -1.44
N SER A 80 -1.78 7.91 -2.69
CA SER A 80 -2.93 8.73 -3.05
C SER A 80 -4.24 8.08 -2.62
N LEU A 81 -4.44 6.78 -2.88
CA LEU A 81 -5.62 6.04 -2.42
C LEU A 81 -5.73 6.05 -0.88
N LEU A 82 -4.64 5.77 -0.18
CA LEU A 82 -4.62 5.80 1.29
C LEU A 82 -4.86 7.21 1.85
N THR A 83 -4.45 8.26 1.13
CA THR A 83 -4.73 9.65 1.50
C THR A 83 -6.18 10.03 1.21
N VAL A 84 -6.72 9.63 0.05
CA VAL A 84 -8.11 9.90 -0.36
C VAL A 84 -9.11 9.19 0.53
N GLU A 85 -8.85 7.95 0.97
CA GLU A 85 -9.70 7.26 1.94
C GLU A 85 -9.67 7.89 3.34
N ARG A 86 -8.57 8.56 3.72
CA ARG A 86 -8.48 9.31 4.99
C ARG A 86 -9.25 10.63 4.95
N ILE A 87 -9.43 11.22 3.77
CA ILE A 87 -10.06 12.54 3.57
C ILE A 87 -11.52 12.39 3.08
N ARG A 88 -11.94 11.21 2.62
CA ARG A 88 -13.28 11.00 2.10
C ARG A 88 -14.32 10.88 3.21
N LEU A 89 -15.14 11.92 3.31
CA LEU A 89 -16.58 11.73 3.51
C LEU A 89 -17.09 10.79 2.42
N THR A 90 -17.68 9.68 2.81
CA THR A 90 -18.23 8.68 1.88
C THR A 90 -19.33 9.34 1.04
N LYS A 91 -19.57 8.85 -0.19
CA LYS A 91 -20.58 9.42 -1.10
C LYS A 91 -22.01 9.46 -0.52
N ASN A 92 -22.27 8.72 0.56
CA ASN A 92 -23.56 8.64 1.24
C ASN A 92 -23.62 9.45 2.55
N ASP A 93 -22.53 10.11 2.94
CA ASP A 93 -22.47 10.79 4.23
C ASP A 93 -23.16 12.15 4.13
N TYR A 94 -23.92 12.51 5.16
CA TYR A 94 -24.54 13.81 5.31
C TYR A 94 -23.54 14.79 5.91
N ILE A 95 -23.60 16.03 5.44
CA ILE A 95 -22.71 17.12 5.86
C ILE A 95 -23.56 18.22 6.47
N GLY A 96 -23.17 18.66 7.66
CA GLY A 96 -23.79 19.80 8.31
C GLY A 96 -23.12 21.11 7.95
N TYR A 97 -23.87 22.20 7.99
CA TYR A 97 -23.35 23.56 7.81
C TYR A 97 -24.18 24.55 8.64
N SER A 98 -23.65 25.73 8.98
CA SER A 98 -24.48 26.75 9.66
C SER A 98 -25.56 27.30 8.73
N ALA A 99 -26.79 27.29 9.22
CA ALA A 99 -27.93 27.94 8.57
C ALA A 99 -27.72 29.45 8.37
N ASN A 100 -26.88 30.09 9.18
CA ASN A 100 -26.64 31.53 9.16
C ASN A 100 -25.39 31.92 8.36
N SER A 101 -24.69 30.94 7.77
CA SER A 101 -23.40 31.17 7.14
C SER A 101 -23.50 31.21 5.61
N VAL A 102 -22.73 32.13 5.02
CA VAL A 102 -22.56 32.26 3.55
C VAL A 102 -21.97 30.98 2.95
N VAL A 103 -21.44 30.12 3.81
CA VAL A 103 -20.91 28.79 3.55
C VAL A 103 -21.87 27.91 2.74
N LYS A 104 -23.21 28.03 2.86
CA LYS A 104 -24.13 27.24 1.98
C LYS A 104 -23.86 27.49 0.49
N GLY A 105 -23.76 28.76 0.09
CA GLY A 105 -23.52 29.13 -1.31
C GLY A 105 -22.15 28.68 -1.80
N LEU A 106 -21.14 28.74 -0.93
CA LEU A 106 -19.77 28.29 -1.24
C LEU A 106 -19.67 26.76 -1.36
N ILE A 107 -20.31 26.01 -0.45
CA ILE A 107 -20.33 24.54 -0.47
C ILE A 107 -21.02 24.03 -1.74
N VAL A 108 -22.19 24.56 -2.06
CA VAL A 108 -22.99 24.10 -3.20
C VAL A 108 -22.28 24.44 -4.53
N ASN A 109 -21.67 25.62 -4.63
CA ASN A 109 -21.04 26.07 -5.88
C ASN A 109 -19.64 25.49 -6.13
N ASN A 110 -18.81 25.35 -5.09
CA ASN A 110 -17.40 24.96 -5.28
C ASN A 110 -17.16 23.45 -5.12
N LEU A 111 -17.98 22.73 -4.35
CA LEU A 111 -17.69 21.34 -3.96
C LEU A 111 -18.60 20.31 -4.62
N ASN A 112 -19.50 20.72 -5.53
CA ASN A 112 -20.37 19.84 -6.31
C ASN A 112 -21.18 18.86 -5.43
N PHE A 113 -21.48 19.23 -4.19
CA PHE A 113 -22.32 18.44 -3.30
C PHE A 113 -23.77 18.52 -3.77
N GLN A 114 -24.44 17.37 -3.83
CA GLN A 114 -25.89 17.36 -4.06
C GLN A 114 -26.60 17.93 -2.83
N ASP A 115 -27.52 18.87 -3.04
CA ASP A 115 -28.22 19.62 -1.99
C ASP A 115 -28.94 18.71 -0.98
N ASN A 116 -29.38 17.53 -1.42
CA ASN A 116 -30.04 16.52 -0.58
C ASN A 116 -29.15 15.91 0.52
N ARG A 117 -27.84 16.16 0.51
CA ARG A 117 -26.88 15.68 1.51
C ARG A 117 -26.52 16.73 2.56
N LEU A 118 -26.95 17.97 2.37
CA LEU A 118 -26.62 19.08 3.25
C LEU A 118 -27.71 19.28 4.30
N LYS A 119 -27.31 19.37 5.56
CA LYS A 119 -28.20 19.65 6.70
C LYS A 119 -27.79 20.94 7.37
N SER A 120 -28.73 21.86 7.53
CA SER A 120 -28.47 23.13 8.20
C SER A 120 -28.68 23.00 9.70
N TYR A 121 -27.74 23.51 10.48
CA TYR A 121 -27.86 23.64 11.94
C TYR A 121 -27.57 25.08 12.36
N LYS A 122 -28.08 25.50 13.52
CA LYS A 122 -28.00 26.91 13.97
C LYS A 122 -27.10 27.11 15.17
N THR A 123 -26.94 26.09 16.00
CA THR A 123 -26.21 26.22 17.28
C THR A 123 -25.10 25.19 17.42
N PRO A 124 -24.05 25.49 18.21
CA PRO A 124 -22.99 24.54 18.54
C PRO A 124 -23.51 23.22 19.13
N GLU A 125 -24.59 23.24 19.91
CA GLU A 125 -25.19 22.05 20.51
C GLU A 125 -25.89 21.17 19.46
N GLU A 126 -26.44 21.78 18.40
CA GLU A 126 -26.96 21.03 17.26
C GLU A 126 -25.86 20.34 16.48
N TYR A 127 -24.67 20.96 16.35
CA TYR A 127 -23.50 20.31 15.75
C TYR A 127 -23.07 19.08 16.54
N ASP A 128 -22.93 19.20 17.86
CA ASP A 128 -22.56 18.07 18.72
C ASP A 128 -23.55 16.92 18.59
N ARG A 129 -24.86 17.20 18.72
CA ARG A 129 -25.89 16.17 18.56
C ARG A 129 -25.84 15.50 17.19
N ALA A 130 -25.70 16.27 16.12
CA ALA A 130 -25.68 15.75 14.76
C ALA A 130 -24.43 14.89 14.48
N LEU A 131 -23.27 15.31 14.97
CA LEU A 131 -22.00 14.58 14.83
C LEU A 131 -22.01 13.28 15.63
N ARG A 132 -22.51 13.28 16.87
CA ARG A 132 -22.63 12.05 17.69
C ARG A 132 -23.59 11.05 17.08
N GLN A 133 -24.68 11.53 16.47
CA GLN A 133 -25.66 10.67 15.81
C GLN A 133 -25.08 10.01 14.56
N GLY A 134 -24.22 10.72 13.82
CA GLY A 134 -23.59 10.25 12.59
C GLY A 134 -24.58 10.07 11.43
N SER A 135 -24.09 10.01 10.20
CA SER A 135 -24.98 9.97 9.01
C SER A 135 -25.92 8.77 8.99
N LYS A 136 -25.47 7.63 9.52
CA LYS A 136 -26.25 6.36 9.55
C LYS A 136 -27.51 6.46 10.39
N ASN A 137 -27.53 7.29 11.44
CA ASN A 137 -28.69 7.44 12.31
C ASN A 137 -29.45 8.73 12.06
N GLY A 138 -29.22 9.41 10.93
CA GLY A 138 -29.90 10.66 10.59
C GLY A 138 -29.17 11.93 11.05
N GLY A 139 -27.95 11.82 11.57
CA GLY A 139 -27.03 12.94 11.85
C GLY A 139 -26.17 13.32 10.64
N VAL A 140 -24.92 13.68 10.90
CA VAL A 140 -23.88 14.05 9.92
C VAL A 140 -22.51 13.54 10.36
N ASP A 141 -21.59 13.35 9.42
CA ASP A 141 -20.22 12.91 9.73
C ASP A 141 -19.19 14.06 9.73
N ALA A 142 -19.58 15.23 9.21
CA ALA A 142 -18.77 16.45 9.28
C ALA A 142 -19.64 17.71 9.29
N ILE A 143 -19.09 18.77 9.88
CA ILE A 143 -19.62 20.13 9.82
C ILE A 143 -18.64 21.00 9.03
N ILE A 144 -19.15 21.74 8.06
CA ILE A 144 -18.40 22.79 7.37
C ILE A 144 -18.86 24.13 7.92
N GLU A 145 -17.92 24.90 8.45
CA GLU A 145 -18.19 26.23 8.99
C GLU A 145 -16.96 27.15 8.90
N GLU A 146 -17.14 28.45 9.09
CA GLU A 146 -16.03 29.40 9.22
C GLU A 146 -15.17 29.06 10.45
N ILE A 147 -13.84 29.12 10.25
CA ILE A 147 -12.82 28.73 11.24
C ILE A 147 -13.03 29.31 12.65
N PRO A 148 -13.36 30.61 12.88
CA PRO A 148 -13.51 31.11 14.25
C PRO A 148 -14.66 30.45 15.02
N TYR A 149 -15.76 30.08 14.35
CA TYR A 149 -16.85 29.36 15.00
C TYR A 149 -16.46 27.91 15.30
N LEU A 150 -15.71 27.26 14.41
CA LEU A 150 -15.16 25.93 14.69
C LEU A 150 -14.20 25.96 15.88
N LYS A 151 -13.34 26.99 16.00
CA LYS A 151 -12.47 27.16 17.16
C LYS A 151 -13.26 27.32 18.47
N LEU A 152 -14.36 28.05 18.43
CA LEU A 152 -15.28 28.19 19.57
C LEU A 152 -15.96 26.85 19.92
N PHE A 153 -16.37 26.08 18.92
CA PHE A 153 -16.99 24.77 19.11
C PHE A 153 -16.00 23.75 19.70
N LEU A 154 -14.79 23.65 19.13
CA LEU A 154 -13.74 22.75 19.61
C LEU A 154 -13.29 23.08 21.02
N ALA A 155 -13.42 24.33 21.44
CA ALA A 155 -13.11 24.70 22.80
C ALA A 155 -14.11 24.18 23.83
N VAL A 156 -15.37 24.02 23.44
CA VAL A 156 -16.40 23.40 24.27
C VAL A 156 -16.23 21.87 24.28
N TYR A 157 -15.80 21.28 23.15
CA TYR A 157 -15.67 19.83 22.94
C TYR A 157 -14.26 19.40 22.47
N PRO A 158 -13.19 19.66 23.26
CA PRO A 158 -11.80 19.54 22.80
C PRO A 158 -11.32 18.10 22.57
N HIS A 159 -11.99 17.11 23.17
CA HIS A 159 -11.60 15.70 23.07
C HIS A 159 -12.51 14.87 22.16
N ASP A 160 -13.67 15.42 21.78
CA ASP A 160 -14.66 14.70 20.97
C ASP A 160 -14.47 14.93 19.46
N TYR A 161 -13.92 16.09 19.09
CA TYR A 161 -13.85 16.51 17.69
C TYR A 161 -12.49 17.08 17.32
N THR A 162 -12.19 17.05 16.03
CA THR A 162 -11.00 17.66 15.45
C THR A 162 -11.38 18.44 14.20
N MET A 163 -10.68 19.53 13.94
CA MET A 163 -10.81 20.28 12.70
C MET A 163 -9.71 19.81 11.75
N ILE A 164 -10.11 19.40 10.56
CA ILE A 164 -9.19 19.17 9.44
C ILE A 164 -9.01 20.52 8.77
N ASP A 165 -7.81 21.08 8.89
CA ASP A 165 -7.49 22.39 8.32
C ASP A 165 -7.51 22.29 6.79
N SER A 166 -8.37 23.06 6.13
CA SER A 166 -8.36 23.19 4.66
C SER A 166 -7.58 24.46 4.32
N SER A 167 -6.47 24.30 3.60
CA SER A 167 -5.54 25.37 3.22
C SER A 167 -6.13 26.46 2.30
N GLU A 168 -7.42 26.41 1.99
CA GLU A 168 -8.09 27.42 1.18
C GLU A 168 -8.86 28.39 2.09
N THR A 169 -8.16 29.43 2.51
CA THR A 169 -8.74 30.56 3.22
C THR A 169 -9.61 31.36 2.26
N THR A 170 -10.85 30.92 2.04
CA THR A 170 -11.86 31.76 1.40
C THR A 170 -12.37 32.77 2.44
N ASN A 171 -11.95 34.03 2.26
CA ASN A 171 -12.49 35.25 2.87
C ASN A 171 -12.18 35.48 4.36
N GLY A 172 -11.95 36.76 4.68
CA GLY A 172 -11.79 37.26 6.05
C GLY A 172 -12.93 38.21 6.41
N PHE A 173 -13.13 38.43 7.72
CA PHE A 173 -14.07 39.42 8.21
C PHE A 173 -13.56 40.84 7.94
N GLY A 174 -14.49 41.76 7.69
CA GLY A 174 -14.18 43.17 7.46
C GLY A 174 -15.28 44.08 7.98
N PHE A 175 -14.93 45.35 8.15
CA PHE A 175 -15.89 46.40 8.48
C PHE A 175 -16.49 46.96 7.20
N ALA A 176 -17.82 47.02 7.14
CA ALA A 176 -18.54 47.53 5.98
C ALA A 176 -18.93 49.00 6.19
N PHE A 177 -18.69 49.82 5.17
CA PHE A 177 -19.07 51.24 5.14
C PHE A 177 -19.84 51.56 3.85
N PRO A 178 -20.68 52.61 3.85
CA PRO A 178 -21.31 53.09 2.63
C PRO A 178 -20.28 53.43 1.54
N LYS A 179 -20.63 53.16 0.28
CA LYS A 179 -19.74 53.45 -0.86
C LYS A 179 -19.38 54.94 -0.89
N GLY A 180 -18.09 55.23 -0.97
CA GLY A 180 -17.55 56.61 -0.96
C GLY A 180 -17.33 57.18 0.44
N SER A 181 -17.55 56.41 1.52
CA SER A 181 -17.24 56.87 2.87
C SER A 181 -15.73 57.10 3.05
N PRO A 182 -15.31 58.26 3.60
CA PRO A 182 -13.90 58.51 3.89
C PRO A 182 -13.35 57.57 5.00
N LEU A 183 -14.23 57.01 5.83
CA LEU A 183 -13.86 56.12 6.93
C LEU A 183 -13.21 54.81 6.48
N VAL A 184 -13.42 54.40 5.22
CA VAL A 184 -12.84 53.16 4.68
C VAL A 184 -11.31 53.21 4.76
N GLN A 185 -10.71 54.33 4.35
CA GLN A 185 -9.25 54.47 4.31
C GLN A 185 -8.67 54.60 5.72
N GLU A 186 -9.30 55.41 6.57
CA GLU A 186 -8.88 55.58 7.96
C GLU A 186 -8.94 54.26 8.73
N MET A 187 -10.07 53.55 8.67
CA MET A 187 -10.24 52.25 9.34
C MET A 187 -9.27 51.20 8.82
N SER A 188 -9.05 51.13 7.50
CA SER A 188 -8.12 50.15 6.91
C SER A 188 -6.68 50.40 7.36
N SER A 189 -6.28 51.68 7.46
CA SER A 189 -4.95 52.09 7.95
C SER A 189 -4.76 51.70 9.42
N GLU A 190 -5.76 51.97 10.28
CA GLU A 190 -5.69 51.59 11.69
C GLU A 190 -5.67 50.06 11.88
N ILE A 191 -6.46 49.30 11.11
CA ILE A 191 -6.40 47.82 11.13
C ILE A 191 -5.03 47.30 10.70
N ALA A 192 -4.38 47.95 9.73
CA ALA A 192 -3.02 47.59 9.31
C ALA A 192 -2.01 47.81 10.44
N LYS A 193 -2.06 48.96 11.13
CA LYS A 193 -1.21 49.24 12.30
C LYS A 193 -1.42 48.21 13.41
N LEU A 194 -2.66 47.92 13.80
CA LEU A 194 -2.99 46.91 14.82
C LEU A 194 -2.47 45.51 14.45
N ARG A 195 -2.33 45.22 13.16
CA ARG A 195 -1.78 43.95 12.65
C ARG A 195 -0.27 43.93 12.73
N GLU A 196 0.39 44.99 12.28
CA GLU A 196 1.85 45.15 12.32
C GLU A 196 2.37 45.14 13.77
N GLU A 197 1.63 45.78 14.68
CA GLU A 197 1.94 45.81 16.12
C GLU A 197 1.59 44.49 16.84
N GLY A 198 0.95 43.53 16.15
CA GLY A 198 0.57 42.23 16.72
C GLY A 198 -0.65 42.24 17.64
N ILE A 199 -1.27 43.39 17.87
CA ILE A 199 -2.44 43.57 18.76
C ILE A 199 -3.62 42.68 18.33
N LEU A 200 -3.85 42.51 17.03
CA LEU A 200 -4.91 41.61 16.54
C LEU A 200 -4.66 40.16 16.97
N LEU A 201 -3.41 39.70 16.92
CA LEU A 201 -3.03 38.35 17.32
C LEU A 201 -3.09 38.17 18.84
N GLU A 202 -2.71 39.19 19.61
CA GLU A 202 -2.90 39.19 21.06
C GLU A 202 -4.38 39.17 21.45
N THR A 203 -5.21 39.94 20.75
CA THR A 203 -6.67 39.97 20.93
C THR A 203 -7.26 38.60 20.61
N GLN A 204 -6.89 37.99 19.49
CA GLN A 204 -7.28 36.62 19.15
C GLN A 204 -6.85 35.66 20.27
N LYS A 205 -5.57 35.68 20.68
CA LYS A 205 -5.10 34.83 21.77
C LYS A 205 -5.90 35.06 23.04
N LYS A 206 -6.23 36.29 23.42
CA LYS A 206 -6.98 36.64 24.63
C LYS A 206 -8.39 36.04 24.61
N TRP A 207 -9.13 36.21 23.51
CA TRP A 207 -10.52 35.76 23.41
C TRP A 207 -10.66 34.26 23.16
N PHE A 208 -9.65 33.62 22.56
CA PHE A 208 -9.64 32.18 22.31
C PHE A 208 -8.76 31.37 23.30
N ARG A 209 -8.05 32.02 24.26
CA ARG A 209 -7.16 31.36 25.26
C ARG A 209 -7.88 30.57 26.34
N SER A 210 -9.08 30.98 26.74
CA SER A 210 -9.85 30.30 27.81
C SER A 210 -10.59 29.06 27.32
N GLN A 211 -10.32 28.67 26.08
CA GLN A 211 -11.13 27.79 25.28
C GLN A 211 -10.25 26.78 24.54
N SER A 212 -8.98 27.11 24.28
CA SER A 212 -7.95 26.08 24.28
C SER A 212 -7.79 25.55 25.71
N SER A 213 -8.34 24.37 26.01
CA SER A 213 -7.58 23.43 26.84
C SER A 213 -6.14 23.48 26.33
N PRO A 214 -5.10 23.44 27.17
CA PRO A 214 -3.79 23.14 26.64
C PRO A 214 -4.01 21.88 25.81
N LEU A 215 -3.78 21.99 24.50
CA LEU A 215 -3.20 20.89 23.78
C LEU A 215 -1.95 20.65 24.61
N SER A 216 -2.06 19.74 25.57
CA SER A 216 -0.92 19.28 26.32
C SER A 216 0.07 18.94 25.23
N HIS A 217 1.25 19.52 25.35
CA HIS A 217 2.38 19.25 24.48
C HIS A 217 2.80 17.75 24.55
N ASP A 218 2.03 16.94 25.28
CA ASP A 218 2.12 15.52 25.55
C ASP A 218 0.91 14.70 25.07
N THR A 219 -0.12 15.29 24.44
CA THR A 219 -1.10 14.46 23.71
C THR A 219 -0.52 14.22 22.32
N GLU A 220 -0.09 12.99 22.08
CA GLU A 220 0.27 12.51 20.75
C GLU A 220 -0.69 13.07 19.70
N PRO A 221 -0.18 13.52 18.52
CA PRO A 221 -1.04 13.99 17.44
C PRO A 221 -2.19 13.00 17.22
N PRO A 222 -3.41 13.48 16.88
CA PRO A 222 -4.61 12.65 16.77
C PRO A 222 -4.21 11.37 16.07
N THR A 223 -4.31 10.23 16.77
CA THR A 223 -3.59 9.00 16.44
C THR A 223 -3.80 8.77 14.96
N ILE A 224 -2.78 9.14 14.17
CA ILE A 224 -2.78 8.87 12.75
C ILE A 224 -2.97 7.37 12.76
N LYS A 225 -4.07 6.85 12.21
CA LYS A 225 -4.24 5.40 12.05
C LYS A 225 -2.99 4.93 11.33
N THR A 226 -2.00 4.53 12.10
CA THR A 226 -0.72 4.09 11.59
C THR A 226 -1.03 2.78 10.91
N LEU A 227 -0.25 2.44 9.89
CA LEU A 227 -0.42 1.14 9.24
C LEU A 227 -0.09 0.07 10.30
N ASP A 228 -1.14 -0.39 10.97
CA ASP A 228 -1.05 -1.41 12.01
C ASP A 228 -0.62 -2.72 11.35
N ILE A 229 0.06 -3.59 12.09
CA ILE A 229 0.56 -4.88 11.60
C ILE A 229 -0.57 -5.76 11.06
N ASN A 230 -1.79 -5.55 11.58
CA ASN A 230 -3.02 -6.16 11.10
C ASN A 230 -3.34 -5.82 9.63
N SER A 231 -2.92 -4.64 9.16
CA SER A 231 -3.08 -4.21 7.76
C SER A 231 -2.33 -5.12 6.79
N PHE A 232 -1.24 -5.76 7.25
CA PHE A 232 -0.39 -6.65 6.48
C PHE A 232 -0.59 -8.13 6.81
N SER A 233 -1.49 -8.47 7.73
CA SER A 233 -1.74 -9.86 8.17
C SER A 233 -2.00 -10.81 6.99
N ARG A 234 -2.75 -10.35 5.98
CA ARG A 234 -3.01 -11.12 4.75
C ARG A 234 -1.76 -11.41 3.92
N LEU A 235 -0.82 -10.46 3.86
CA LEU A 235 0.47 -10.65 3.18
C LEU A 235 1.33 -11.69 3.90
N PHE A 236 1.42 -11.61 5.23
CA PHE A 236 2.16 -12.60 6.03
C PHE A 236 1.56 -13.99 5.94
N LEU A 237 0.24 -14.11 5.85
CA LEU A 237 -0.44 -15.40 5.66
C LEU A 237 -0.07 -16.05 4.32
N ILE A 238 -0.04 -15.28 3.24
CA ILE A 238 0.38 -15.79 1.92
C ILE A 238 1.83 -16.27 1.96
N TYR A 239 2.73 -15.50 2.59
CA TYR A 239 4.13 -15.89 2.76
C TYR A 239 4.27 -17.21 3.55
N ALA A 240 3.56 -17.34 4.67
CA ALA A 240 3.58 -18.56 5.48
C ALA A 240 3.08 -19.80 4.72
N ILE A 241 2.07 -19.65 3.85
CA ILE A 241 1.58 -20.74 3.00
C ILE A 241 2.65 -21.13 1.97
N CYS A 242 3.32 -20.17 1.34
CA CYS A 242 4.40 -20.46 0.39
C CYS A 242 5.56 -21.23 1.04
N GLU A 243 6.00 -20.83 2.23
CA GLU A 243 7.04 -21.52 3.00
C GLU A 243 6.61 -22.95 3.37
N LEU A 244 5.37 -23.13 3.81
CA LEU A 244 4.84 -24.46 4.14
C LEU A 244 4.80 -25.38 2.90
N VAL A 245 4.40 -24.86 1.74
CA VAL A 245 4.39 -25.62 0.48
C VAL A 245 5.81 -25.98 0.06
N ALA A 246 6.77 -25.05 0.17
CA ALA A 246 8.18 -25.32 -0.13
C ALA A 246 8.76 -26.42 0.77
N LEU A 247 8.49 -26.34 2.08
CA LEU A 247 8.89 -27.36 3.05
C LEU A 247 8.25 -28.72 2.76
N LEU A 248 6.97 -28.74 2.40
CA LEU A 248 6.26 -29.98 2.04
C LEU A 248 6.85 -30.63 0.79
N LEU A 249 7.11 -29.84 -0.26
CA LEU A 249 7.73 -30.34 -1.49
C LEU A 249 9.14 -30.88 -1.23
N PHE A 250 9.92 -30.20 -0.39
CA PHE A 250 11.25 -30.66 0.02
C PHE A 250 11.18 -31.97 0.82
N LEU A 251 10.23 -32.09 1.76
CA LEU A 251 10.02 -33.33 2.52
C LEU A 251 9.60 -34.49 1.59
N LEU A 252 8.69 -34.24 0.65
CA LEU A 252 8.27 -35.23 -0.33
C LEU A 252 9.43 -35.67 -1.22
N PHE A 253 10.31 -34.76 -1.61
CA PHE A 253 11.54 -35.08 -2.35
C PHE A 253 12.45 -36.02 -1.54
N LEU A 254 12.72 -35.70 -0.27
CA LEU A 254 13.54 -36.54 0.62
C LEU A 254 12.91 -37.92 0.86
N LEU A 255 11.59 -37.98 1.05
CA LEU A 255 10.87 -39.26 1.23
C LEU A 255 10.91 -40.10 -0.05
N ARG A 256 10.77 -39.47 -1.22
CA ARG A 256 10.88 -40.14 -2.51
C ARG A 256 12.29 -40.67 -2.72
N GLU A 257 13.32 -39.90 -2.39
CA GLU A 257 14.71 -40.32 -2.49
C GLU A 257 15.01 -41.50 -1.55
N LYS A 258 14.63 -41.40 -0.28
CA LYS A 258 14.79 -42.50 0.69
C LYS A 258 14.05 -43.77 0.27
N THR A 259 12.84 -43.63 -0.27
CA THR A 259 12.04 -44.75 -0.78
C THR A 259 12.65 -45.34 -2.05
N SER A 260 13.18 -44.49 -2.94
CA SER A 260 13.89 -44.91 -4.15
C SER A 260 15.16 -45.71 -3.81
N ILE A 261 15.97 -45.23 -2.86
CA ILE A 261 17.17 -45.93 -2.37
C ILE A 261 16.79 -47.26 -1.71
N LYS A 262 15.77 -47.26 -0.83
CA LYS A 262 15.27 -48.49 -0.19
C LYS A 262 14.78 -49.51 -1.23
N ASN A 263 14.02 -49.06 -2.22
CA ASN A 263 13.52 -49.91 -3.30
C ASN A 263 14.65 -50.43 -4.20
N TYR A 264 15.68 -49.62 -4.46
CA TYR A 264 16.87 -50.04 -5.18
C TYR A 264 17.66 -51.11 -4.41
N ILE A 265 17.86 -50.94 -3.10
CA ILE A 265 18.51 -51.94 -2.23
C ILE A 265 17.69 -53.23 -2.19
N ILE A 266 16.36 -53.16 -1.98
CA ILE A 266 15.48 -54.34 -1.96
C ILE A 266 15.54 -55.07 -3.31
N ARG A 267 15.47 -54.36 -4.44
CA ARG A 267 15.58 -54.98 -5.78
C ARG A 267 16.94 -55.65 -6.01
N LYS A 268 18.04 -55.03 -5.56
CA LYS A 268 19.39 -55.58 -5.68
C LYS A 268 19.60 -56.81 -4.78
N LEU A 269 19.05 -56.78 -3.56
CA LEU A 269 19.12 -57.91 -2.62
C LEU A 269 18.23 -59.08 -3.07
N ALA A 270 17.02 -58.80 -3.56
CA ALA A 270 16.10 -59.78 -4.12
C ALA A 270 16.68 -60.41 -5.39
N GLY A 271 17.23 -59.61 -6.31
CA GLY A 271 17.89 -60.12 -7.52
C GLY A 271 19.14 -60.98 -7.21
N GLY A 272 19.94 -60.60 -6.21
CA GLY A 272 21.13 -61.36 -5.81
C GLY A 272 20.84 -62.70 -5.10
N LYS A 273 19.79 -62.76 -4.27
CA LYS A 273 19.42 -63.99 -3.55
C LYS A 273 18.46 -64.91 -4.32
N LEU A 274 17.57 -64.38 -5.16
CA LEU A 274 16.69 -65.22 -5.99
C LEU A 274 17.50 -66.01 -7.03
N VAL A 275 18.53 -65.40 -7.62
CA VAL A 275 19.39 -66.11 -8.60
C VAL A 275 20.18 -67.24 -7.93
N SER A 276 20.67 -67.06 -6.70
CA SER A 276 21.38 -68.12 -5.97
C SER A 276 20.45 -69.23 -5.46
N ILE A 277 19.26 -68.87 -4.97
CA ILE A 277 18.25 -69.83 -4.51
C ILE A 277 17.67 -70.63 -5.68
N PHE A 278 17.44 -70.00 -6.84
CA PHE A 278 16.97 -70.68 -8.05
C PHE A 278 18.03 -71.68 -8.59
N ARG A 279 19.32 -71.32 -8.52
CA ARG A 279 20.43 -72.23 -8.86
C ARG A 279 20.55 -73.42 -7.91
N TYR A 280 20.21 -73.24 -6.64
CA TYR A 280 20.26 -74.29 -5.62
C TYR A 280 19.03 -75.22 -5.66
N LEU A 281 17.83 -74.66 -5.92
CA LEU A 281 16.57 -75.43 -5.98
C LEU A 281 16.35 -76.15 -7.30
N PHE A 282 16.86 -75.62 -8.43
CA PHE A 282 16.69 -76.22 -9.76
C PHE A 282 18.03 -76.42 -10.50
N PRO A 283 18.95 -77.25 -9.98
CA PRO A 283 20.25 -77.47 -10.62
C PRO A 283 20.14 -78.10 -12.01
N ARG A 284 19.08 -78.88 -12.28
CA ARG A 284 18.85 -79.57 -13.56
C ARG A 284 18.37 -78.66 -14.70
N MET A 285 17.75 -77.50 -14.42
CA MET A 285 17.32 -76.56 -15.48
C MET A 285 18.41 -75.55 -15.87
N ALA A 286 19.40 -75.32 -15.01
CA ALA A 286 20.50 -74.40 -15.31
C ALA A 286 21.45 -74.92 -16.40
N ASN A 287 21.54 -76.25 -16.59
CA ASN A 287 22.40 -76.88 -17.59
C ASN A 287 21.71 -77.11 -18.95
N THR A 288 20.41 -76.83 -19.10
CA THR A 288 19.69 -77.05 -20.37
C THR A 288 19.77 -75.84 -21.31
N ILE A 289 20.22 -74.67 -20.83
CA ILE A 289 20.33 -73.44 -21.64
C ILE A 289 21.77 -73.22 -22.17
N GLY A 290 22.76 -73.99 -21.68
CA GLY A 290 24.17 -73.89 -22.12
C GLY A 290 24.57 -74.85 -23.24
N GLY A 291 23.64 -75.64 -23.79
CA GLY A 291 23.98 -76.83 -24.58
C GLY A 291 23.26 -76.96 -25.91
N THR A 292 23.18 -75.91 -26.73
CA THR A 292 22.94 -76.04 -28.19
C THR A 292 23.31 -74.74 -28.92
N ASN A 293 24.59 -74.56 -29.27
CA ASN A 293 25.00 -74.27 -30.65
C ASN A 293 26.54 -74.30 -30.78
N THR A 294 27.09 -75.47 -31.06
CA THR A 294 28.37 -75.62 -31.75
C THR A 294 28.14 -76.51 -32.96
N ARG A 295 27.83 -75.87 -34.09
CA ARG A 295 28.34 -76.24 -35.41
C ARG A 295 28.21 -75.06 -36.35
#